data_AF-A0AAD7FYJ3-F1
#
_entry.id   AF-A0AAD7FYJ3-F1
#
_cell.length_a   1.000
_cell.length_b   1.000
_cell.length_c   1.000
_cell.angle_alpha   90.00
_cell.angle_beta   90.00
_cell.angle_gamma   90.00
#
_symmetry.space_group_name_H-M   'P 1'
#
loop_
_entity.id
_entity.type
_entity.pdbx_description
1 polymer ?
#
loop_
_entity_poly.entity_id
_entity_poly.type
_entity_poly.pdbx_seq_one_letter_code
_entity_poly.pdbx_strand_id
1 'polypeptide(L)'
;RSNCGCVGCKYDRNILGCENPGKCIQAATLLVNSLLPKWDPRVPNNDFCDELKLDEEEMVANDLPIGIDRPVSFDPNFVLRSIESGFRIF
;
A
#
# COMPACT_ATOMS: atom_id res chain seq x y z
N ARG A 1 17.38 23.30 1.38
CA ARG A 1 18.31 24.25 2.07
C ARG A 1 18.90 23.53 3.28
N SER A 2 20.23 23.48 3.41
CA SER A 2 20.94 22.86 4.55
C SER A 2 20.64 23.53 5.88
N ASN A 3 20.36 24.84 5.88
CA ASN A 3 20.11 25.63 7.10
C ASN A 3 18.63 26.01 7.25
N CYS A 4 17.71 25.05 7.08
CA CYS A 4 16.29 25.32 7.34
C CYS A 4 16.09 25.81 8.78
N GLY A 5 15.43 26.96 8.98
CA GLY A 5 15.23 27.58 10.29
C GLY A 5 13.93 27.22 11.00
N CYS A 6 13.14 26.28 10.45
CA CYS A 6 11.85 25.90 11.02
C CYS A 6 12.00 25.23 12.40
N VAL A 7 10.92 25.23 13.17
CA VAL A 7 10.89 24.68 14.55
C VAL A 7 11.32 23.21 14.57
N GLY A 8 10.82 22.40 13.64
CA GLY A 8 11.19 20.99 13.52
C GLY A 8 12.69 20.79 13.28
N CYS A 9 13.26 21.41 12.25
CA CYS A 9 14.70 21.30 11.97
C CYS A 9 15.60 21.88 13.09
N LYS A 10 15.10 22.83 13.89
CA LYS A 10 15.81 23.31 15.08
C LYS A 10 15.76 22.28 16.22
N TYR A 11 14.60 21.68 16.46
CA TYR A 11 14.44 20.61 17.44
C TYR A 11 15.33 19.41 17.09
N ASP A 12 15.31 18.94 15.84
CA ASP A 12 16.10 17.79 15.42
C ASP A 12 17.60 18.02 15.61
N ARG A 13 18.10 19.23 15.29
CA ARG A 13 19.52 19.59 15.50
C ARG A 13 19.88 19.73 16.97
N ASN A 14 19.09 20.51 17.72
CA ASN A 14 19.50 20.95 19.05
C ASN A 14 19.14 19.94 20.14
N ILE A 15 18.08 19.16 19.94
CA ILE A 15 17.55 18.22 20.94
C ILE A 15 17.93 16.78 20.58
N LEU A 16 17.76 16.38 19.32
CA LEU A 16 18.07 15.01 18.87
C LEU A 16 19.51 14.85 18.36
N GLY A 17 20.26 15.94 18.20
CA GLY A 17 21.65 15.91 17.71
C GLY A 17 21.77 15.57 16.22
N CYS A 18 20.70 15.67 15.44
CA CYS A 18 20.74 15.38 14.00
C CYS A 18 21.46 16.50 13.25
N GLU A 19 22.64 16.23 12.69
CA GLU A 19 23.43 17.23 11.95
C GLU A 19 22.74 17.73 10.67
N ASN A 20 21.94 16.87 10.04
CA ASN A 20 21.43 17.08 8.68
C ASN A 20 19.95 16.66 8.52
N PRO A 21 19.00 17.31 9.22
CA PRO A 21 17.59 16.90 9.22
C PRO A 21 16.94 16.94 7.82
N GLY A 22 17.45 17.78 6.91
CA GLY A 22 16.95 17.85 5.54
C GLY A 22 17.37 16.68 4.63
N LYS A 23 18.37 15.87 5.00
CA LYS A 23 18.85 14.75 4.15
C LYS A 23 17.83 13.62 4.08
N CYS A 24 17.15 13.30 5.19
CA CYS A 24 16.12 12.27 5.20
C CYS A 24 14.96 12.62 4.26
N ILE A 25 14.52 13.88 4.27
CA ILE A 25 13.45 14.37 3.37
C ILE A 25 13.89 14.31 1.91
N GLN A 26 15.15 14.68 1.62
CA GLN A 26 15.70 14.58 0.26
C GLN A 26 15.78 13.12 -0.21
N ALA A 27 16.26 12.22 0.63
CA ALA A 27 16.33 10.79 0.33
C ALA A 27 14.93 10.20 0.11
N ALA A 28 13.96 10.51 0.97
CA ALA A 28 12.58 10.12 0.80
C ALA A 28 12.00 10.64 -0.52
N THR A 29 12.29 11.89 -0.88
CA THR A 29 11.85 12.48 -2.15
C THR A 29 12.44 11.75 -3.35
N LEU A 30 13.74 11.42 -3.31
CA LEU A 30 14.40 10.64 -4.37
C LEU A 30 13.78 9.24 -4.51
N LEU A 31 13.54 8.55 -3.40
CA LEU A 31 12.91 7.24 -3.39
C LEU A 31 11.51 7.30 -3.98
N VAL A 32 10.66 8.21 -3.50
CA VAL A 32 9.29 8.37 -4.01
C VAL A 32 9.27 8.71 -5.50
N ASN A 33 10.20 9.56 -5.97
CA ASN A 33 10.31 9.89 -7.39
C ASN A 33 10.87 8.76 -8.28
N SER A 34 11.46 7.73 -7.67
CA SER A 34 11.95 6.54 -8.39
C SER A 34 10.92 5.42 -8.49
N LEU A 35 9.78 5.55 -7.81
CA LEU A 35 8.70 4.57 -7.86
C LEU A 35 8.12 4.52 -9.28
N LEU A 36 7.90 3.29 -9.78
CA LEU A 36 7.11 3.10 -11.00
C LEU A 36 5.67 3.57 -10.73
N PRO A 37 4.92 4.02 -11.76
CA PRO A 37 3.55 4.51 -11.58
C PRO A 37 2.65 3.54 -10.80
N LYS A 38 2.78 2.23 -11.04
CA LYS A 38 2.05 1.17 -10.31
C LYS A 38 2.21 1.22 -8.78
N TRP A 39 3.36 1.69 -8.32
CA TRP A 39 3.73 1.73 -6.90
C TRP A 39 3.76 3.15 -6.34
N ASP A 40 3.49 4.18 -7.15
CA ASP A 40 3.51 5.56 -6.71
C ASP A 40 2.16 5.92 -6.06
N PRO A 41 2.10 6.13 -4.73
CA PRO A 41 0.85 6.42 -4.04
C PRO A 41 0.26 7.79 -4.40
N ARG A 42 0.99 8.63 -5.12
CA ARG A 42 0.52 9.94 -5.61
C ARG A 42 -0.28 9.80 -6.90
N VAL A 43 -0.12 8.69 -7.62
CA VAL A 43 -0.85 8.41 -8.85
C VAL A 43 -2.18 7.73 -8.48
N PRO A 44 -3.33 8.25 -8.94
CA PRO A 44 -4.60 7.56 -8.76
C PRO A 44 -4.52 6.17 -9.39
N ASN A 45 -4.77 5.13 -8.59
CA ASN A 45 -4.61 3.74 -8.99
C ASN A 45 -5.80 3.24 -9.83
N ASN A 46 -6.19 4.02 -10.84
CA ASN A 46 -7.42 3.79 -11.58
C ASN A 46 -7.29 2.60 -12.56
N ASP A 47 -6.09 2.29 -13.03
CA ASP A 47 -5.88 1.27 -14.07
C ASP A 47 -5.52 -0.12 -13.52
N PHE A 48 -5.06 -0.26 -12.27
CA PHE A 48 -4.55 -1.54 -11.77
C PHE A 48 -5.50 -2.32 -10.86
N CYS A 49 -6.64 -1.74 -10.46
CA CYS A 49 -7.65 -2.41 -9.63
C CYS A 49 -8.85 -2.93 -10.45
N ASP A 50 -9.19 -2.27 -11.56
CA ASP A 50 -10.38 -2.61 -12.34
C ASP A 50 -10.18 -3.89 -13.19
N GLU A 51 -8.96 -4.19 -13.63
CA GLU A 51 -8.66 -5.38 -14.45
C GLU A 51 -8.51 -6.68 -13.66
N LEU A 52 -8.49 -6.63 -12.33
CA LEU A 52 -8.35 -7.81 -11.46
C LEU A 52 -9.62 -8.10 -10.66
N LYS A 53 -10.69 -7.35 -10.91
CA LYS A 53 -11.99 -7.64 -10.31
C LYS A 53 -12.57 -8.88 -10.99
N LEU A 54 -13.07 -9.82 -10.19
CA LEU A 54 -13.82 -10.95 -10.70
C LEU A 54 -15.03 -10.46 -11.49
N ASP A 55 -15.29 -11.09 -12.63
CA ASP A 55 -16.57 -10.88 -13.31
C ASP A 55 -17.73 -11.54 -12.53
N GLU A 56 -18.96 -11.26 -12.93
CA GLU A 56 -20.14 -11.80 -12.24
C GLU A 56 -20.18 -13.34 -12.25
N GLU A 57 -19.65 -13.98 -13.30
CA GLU A 57 -19.61 -15.44 -13.42
C GLU A 57 -18.59 -16.04 -12.45
N GLU A 58 -17.41 -15.43 -12.33
CA GLU A 58 -16.36 -15.82 -11.40
C GLU A 58 -16.78 -15.62 -9.93
N MET A 59 -17.52 -14.54 -9.63
CA MET A 59 -18.08 -14.32 -8.30
C MET A 59 -19.09 -15.42 -7.92
N VAL A 60 -20.05 -15.69 -8.82
CA VAL A 60 -21.05 -16.75 -8.63
C VAL A 60 -20.37 -18.12 -8.53
N ALA A 61 -19.33 -18.34 -9.34
CA ALA A 61 -18.51 -19.52 -9.21
C ALA A 61 -17.98 -19.58 -7.78
N ASN A 62 -17.20 -18.62 -7.30
CA ASN A 62 -16.56 -18.67 -5.98
C ASN A 62 -17.52 -18.92 -4.79
N ASP A 63 -18.79 -18.52 -4.87
CA ASP A 63 -19.81 -18.78 -3.84
C ASP A 63 -20.28 -20.25 -3.76
N LEU A 64 -20.06 -21.05 -4.81
CA LEU A 64 -20.39 -22.47 -4.79
C LEU A 64 -19.39 -23.26 -3.92
N PRO A 65 -19.80 -24.39 -3.32
CA PRO A 65 -18.89 -25.26 -2.58
C PRO A 65 -17.66 -25.61 -3.43
N ILE A 66 -16.47 -25.62 -2.81
CA ILE A 66 -15.24 -26.01 -3.49
C ILE A 66 -15.40 -27.46 -3.97
N GLY A 67 -15.73 -27.61 -5.26
CA GLY A 67 -15.68 -28.88 -5.95
C GLY A 67 -14.22 -29.31 -6.12
N ILE A 68 -13.97 -30.61 -6.12
CA ILE A 68 -12.62 -31.21 -6.16
C ILE A 68 -11.83 -30.77 -7.42
N ASP A 69 -12.50 -30.26 -8.45
CA ASP A 69 -11.94 -30.12 -9.80
C ASP A 69 -12.15 -28.74 -10.44
N ARG A 70 -12.32 -27.67 -9.63
CA ARG A 70 -12.35 -26.30 -10.16
C ARG A 70 -11.37 -25.37 -9.44
N PRO A 71 -10.66 -24.50 -10.16
CA PRO A 71 -9.91 -23.42 -9.55
C PRO A 71 -10.85 -22.37 -8.96
N VAL A 72 -10.46 -21.78 -7.83
CA VAL A 72 -11.09 -20.59 -7.23
C VAL A 72 -10.28 -19.38 -7.70
N SER A 73 -10.90 -18.42 -8.36
CA SER A 73 -10.24 -17.17 -8.76
C SER A 73 -10.07 -16.27 -7.53
N PHE A 74 -8.88 -15.73 -7.29
CA PHE A 74 -8.65 -14.82 -6.18
C PHE A 74 -9.23 -13.43 -6.50
N ASP A 75 -10.16 -12.95 -5.68
CA ASP A 75 -10.62 -11.55 -5.74
C ASP A 75 -9.69 -10.65 -4.89
N PRO A 76 -8.86 -9.80 -5.50
CA PRO A 76 -8.00 -8.88 -4.77
C PRO A 76 -8.77 -7.77 -4.03
N ASN A 77 -10.06 -7.59 -4.34
CA ASN A 77 -10.95 -6.65 -3.66
C ASN A 77 -11.77 -7.32 -2.56
N PHE A 78 -11.50 -8.59 -2.23
CA PHE A 78 -12.21 -9.29 -1.18
C PHE A 78 -12.07 -8.58 0.18
N VAL A 79 -13.21 -8.17 0.74
CA VAL A 79 -13.28 -7.49 2.04
C VAL A 79 -13.89 -8.43 3.08
N LEU A 80 -13.15 -8.67 4.17
CA LEU A 80 -13.65 -9.40 5.32
C LEU A 80 -14.64 -8.55 6.12
N ARG A 81 -15.73 -9.16 6.61
CA ARG A 81 -16.68 -8.48 7.52
C ARG A 81 -16.08 -8.25 8.90
N SER A 82 -15.23 -9.16 9.36
CA SER A 82 -14.50 -9.06 10.64
C SER A 82 -13.21 -9.86 10.59
N ILE A 83 -12.27 -9.56 11.49
CA ILE A 83 -10.97 -10.23 11.52
C ILE A 83 -11.10 -11.73 11.83
N GLU A 84 -12.05 -12.12 12.69
CA GLU A 84 -12.25 -13.52 13.07
C GLU A 84 -12.75 -14.37 11.90
N SER A 85 -13.41 -13.74 10.91
CA SER A 85 -13.94 -14.44 9.73
C SER A 85 -12.87 -14.82 8.70
N GLY A 86 -11.71 -14.15 8.72
CA GLY A 86 -10.66 -14.35 7.71
C GLY A 86 -9.45 -15.15 8.17
N PHE A 87 -9.19 -15.21 9.48
CA PHE A 87 -8.02 -15.87 10.02
C PHE A 87 -8.42 -17.11 10.82
N ARG A 88 -8.03 -18.29 10.32
CA ARG A 88 -8.01 -19.51 11.13
C ARG A 88 -6.66 -19.59 11.84
N ILE A 89 -6.67 -19.33 13.15
CA ILE A 89 -5.50 -19.59 14.00
C ILE A 89 -5.57 -21.08 14.39
N PHE A 90 -4.55 -21.84 14.01
CA PHE A 90 -4.37 -23.24 14.38
C PHE A 90 -3.51 -23.35 15.64
#